data_AF-A0A485BBG7-F1
#
_entry.id   AF-A0A485BBG7-F1
#
_cell.length_a   1.000
_cell.length_b   1.000
_cell.length_c   1.000
_cell.angle_alpha   90.00
_cell.angle_beta   90.00
_cell.angle_gamma   90.00
#
_symmetry.space_group_name_H-M   'P 1'
#
loop_
_entity.id
_entity.type
_entity.pdbx_description
1 polymer ?
#
loop_
_entity_poly.entity_id
_entity_poly.type
_entity_poly.pdbx_seq_one_letter_code
_entity_poly.pdbx_strand_id
1 'polypeptide(L)'
;MGKNSNSRTIRLRSTATVPSRSRQTSDALRQGKVVLRQGRWHADQTVTTCEGETVKPDFDSRALGHIASRQSRSSAEVSIAWLEAPEGSQLLLVANQDYCTWQPTEKNF
;
A
#
# COMPACT_ATOMS: atom_id res chain seq x y z
N MET A 1 -23.03 -57.84 -16.00
CA MET A 1 -22.22 -57.11 -16.99
C MET A 1 -22.38 -55.59 -16.79
N GLY A 2 -21.27 -54.86 -16.59
CA GLY A 2 -21.08 -53.42 -16.88
C GLY A 2 -21.77 -52.40 -15.96
N LYS A 3 -21.18 -51.29 -15.51
CA LYS A 3 -19.91 -50.62 -15.84
C LYS A 3 -19.38 -49.86 -14.60
N ASN A 4 -18.06 -49.93 -14.44
CA ASN A 4 -17.21 -49.19 -13.51
C ASN A 4 -17.23 -47.69 -13.82
N SER A 5 -17.44 -46.83 -12.81
CA SER A 5 -17.26 -45.38 -12.95
C SER A 5 -16.48 -44.87 -11.74
N ASN A 6 -15.16 -44.79 -11.89
CA ASN A 6 -14.23 -44.35 -10.86
C ASN A 6 -13.87 -42.88 -11.14
N SER A 7 -14.63 -41.95 -10.57
CA SER A 7 -14.37 -40.51 -10.68
C SER A 7 -13.16 -40.13 -9.82
N ARG A 8 -11.97 -40.02 -10.44
CA ARG A 8 -10.81 -39.40 -9.82
C ARG A 8 -10.92 -37.88 -9.88
N THR A 9 -11.31 -37.26 -8.77
CA THR A 9 -11.25 -35.81 -8.59
C THR A 9 -9.79 -35.39 -8.39
N ILE A 10 -9.18 -34.80 -9.42
CA ILE A 10 -7.85 -34.17 -9.30
C ILE A 10 -8.03 -32.88 -8.49
N ARG A 11 -7.60 -32.88 -7.22
CA ARG A 11 -7.45 -31.63 -6.45
C ARG A 11 -6.15 -30.96 -6.88
N LEU A 12 -6.26 -29.87 -7.64
CA LEU A 12 -5.16 -28.95 -7.88
C LEU A 12 -4.79 -28.29 -6.54
N ARG A 13 -3.67 -28.69 -5.93
CA ARG A 13 -3.06 -27.92 -4.83
C ARG A 13 -2.40 -26.70 -5.46
N SER A 14 -3.06 -25.55 -5.38
CA SER A 14 -2.44 -24.27 -5.70
C SER A 14 -1.46 -23.92 -4.59
N THR A 15 -0.19 -24.31 -4.75
CA THR A 15 0.89 -23.73 -3.94
C THR A 15 1.25 -22.39 -4.57
N ALA A 16 0.65 -21.31 -4.07
CA ALA A 16 1.08 -19.96 -4.43
C ALA A 16 2.53 -19.78 -3.97
N THR A 17 3.49 -19.98 -4.88
CA THR A 17 4.91 -19.69 -4.61
C THR A 17 5.09 -18.18 -4.66
N VAL A 18 5.19 -17.55 -3.49
CA VAL A 18 5.58 -16.15 -3.41
C VAL A 18 7.00 -16.02 -3.95
N PRO A 19 7.26 -15.20 -4.99
CA PRO A 19 8.59 -15.06 -5.57
C PRO A 19 9.61 -14.58 -4.53
N SER A 20 10.79 -15.21 -4.51
CA SER A 20 11.83 -15.01 -3.49
C SER A 20 12.30 -13.55 -3.37
N ARG A 21 12.28 -12.80 -4.47
CA ARG A 21 12.60 -11.37 -4.49
C ARG A 21 11.64 -10.54 -3.64
N SER A 22 10.34 -10.82 -3.69
CA SER A 22 9.34 -10.11 -2.88
C SER A 22 9.52 -10.37 -1.39
N ARG A 23 9.93 -11.60 -1.02
CA ARG A 23 10.28 -11.93 0.37
C ARG A 23 11.52 -11.19 0.84
N GLN A 24 12.61 -11.22 0.07
CA GLN A 24 13.83 -10.49 0.44
C GLN A 24 13.61 -8.99 0.59
N THR A 25 12.83 -8.38 -0.32
CA THR A 25 12.45 -6.98 -0.17
C THR A 25 11.59 -6.77 1.07
N SER A 26 10.61 -7.64 1.34
CA SER A 26 9.80 -7.55 2.55
C SER A 26 10.65 -7.67 3.83
N ASP A 27 11.60 -8.60 3.88
CA ASP A 27 12.47 -8.79 5.03
C ASP A 27 13.43 -7.62 5.22
N ALA A 28 13.97 -7.04 4.14
CA ALA A 28 14.80 -5.85 4.20
C ALA A 28 14.01 -4.62 4.69
N LEU A 29 12.77 -4.46 4.21
CA LEU A 29 11.86 -3.41 4.68
C LEU A 29 11.52 -3.61 6.17
N ARG A 30 11.25 -4.85 6.60
CA ARG A 30 11.01 -5.18 8.02
C ARG A 30 12.24 -4.93 8.89
N GLN A 31 13.43 -5.32 8.43
CA GLN A 31 14.70 -5.08 9.14
C GLN A 31 14.98 -3.58 9.30
N GLY A 32 14.70 -2.78 8.26
CA GLY A 32 14.80 -1.32 8.30
C GLY A 32 13.65 -0.61 9.02
N LYS A 33 12.66 -1.35 9.56
CA LYS A 33 11.43 -0.81 10.17
C LYS A 33 10.67 0.15 9.22
N VAL A 34 10.68 -0.17 7.93
CA VAL A 34 10.00 0.61 6.91
C VAL A 34 8.54 0.19 6.83
N VAL A 35 7.63 1.15 7.02
CA VAL A 35 6.18 0.94 6.96
C VAL A 35 5.61 1.67 5.76
N LEU A 36 4.80 0.99 4.95
CA LEU A 36 4.00 1.63 3.91
C LEU A 36 2.75 2.23 4.55
N ARG A 37 2.56 3.53 4.40
CA ARG A 37 1.38 4.25 4.88
C ARG A 37 0.67 4.92 3.72
N GLN A 38 -0.64 5.03 3.85
CA GLN A 38 -1.51 5.61 2.84
C GLN A 38 -2.59 6.44 3.52
N GLY A 39 -3.05 7.50 2.87
CA GLY A 39 -4.05 8.38 3.47
C GLY A 39 -4.44 9.56 2.60
N ARG A 40 -5.33 10.37 3.15
CA ARG A 40 -5.87 11.60 2.55
C ARG A 40 -5.07 12.81 3.04
N TRP A 41 -4.55 13.58 2.09
CA TRP A 41 -3.75 14.76 2.36
C TRP A 41 -4.63 15.99 2.63
N HIS A 42 -4.27 16.75 3.66
CA HIS A 42 -4.94 17.98 4.06
C HIS A 42 -4.08 19.22 3.79
N ALA A 43 -4.72 20.38 3.66
CA ALA A 43 -4.04 21.64 3.36
C ALA A 43 -3.06 22.10 4.46
N ASP A 44 -3.24 21.64 5.70
CA ASP A 44 -2.37 21.92 6.85
C ASP A 44 -1.13 20.99 6.92
N GLN A 45 -0.91 20.22 5.86
CA GLN A 45 0.16 19.22 5.74
C GLN A 45 0.00 18.02 6.67
N THR A 46 -1.19 17.80 7.20
CA THR A 46 -1.53 16.55 7.88
C THR A 46 -2.09 15.54 6.90
N VAL A 47 -2.07 14.28 7.32
CA VAL A 47 -2.64 13.15 6.60
C VAL A 47 -3.57 12.41 7.53
N THR A 48 -4.83 12.25 7.12
CA THR A 48 -5.68 11.21 7.72
C THR A 48 -5.35 9.90 7.03
N THR A 49 -4.68 9.01 7.76
CA THR A 49 -4.32 7.67 7.31
C THR A 49 -5.57 6.84 7.03
N CYS A 50 -5.42 5.80 6.22
CA CYS A 50 -6.53 4.88 5.92
C CYS A 50 -7.04 4.15 7.16
N GLU A 51 -6.20 4.01 8.19
CA GLU A 51 -6.56 3.47 9.51
C GLU A 51 -7.34 4.48 10.39
N GLY A 52 -7.49 5.74 9.94
CA GLY A 52 -8.25 6.78 10.65
C GLY A 52 -7.42 7.65 11.60
N GLU A 53 -6.11 7.44 11.68
CA GLU A 53 -5.20 8.28 12.47
C GLU A 53 -4.81 9.54 11.68
N THR A 54 -4.72 10.68 12.36
CA THR A 54 -4.17 11.92 11.76
C THR A 54 -2.70 12.06 12.14
N VAL A 55 -1.83 12.12 11.14
CA VAL A 55 -0.37 12.23 11.31
C VAL A 55 0.18 13.39 10.48
N LYS A 56 1.39 13.85 10.80
CA LYS A 56 2.14 14.81 9.98
C LYS A 56 3.45 14.16 9.54
N PRO A 57 3.52 13.60 8.32
CA PRO A 57 4.74 12.97 7.84
C PRO A 57 5.87 13.99 7.66
N ASP A 58 7.09 13.59 7.95
CA ASP A 58 8.28 14.41 7.77
C ASP A 58 8.75 14.39 6.31
N PHE A 59 8.01 15.09 5.44
CA PHE A 59 8.32 15.21 4.03
C PHE A 59 9.29 16.36 3.76
N ASP A 60 10.25 16.11 2.87
CA ASP A 60 11.12 17.15 2.36
C ASP A 60 10.36 18.17 1.49
N SER A 61 11.02 19.30 1.19
CA SER A 61 10.44 20.38 0.39
C SER A 61 10.06 19.95 -1.02
N ARG A 62 10.74 18.95 -1.58
CA ARG A 62 10.46 18.44 -2.92
C ARG A 62 9.15 17.65 -2.93
N ALA A 63 8.95 16.76 -1.97
CA ALA A 63 7.72 16.00 -1.79
C ALA A 63 6.54 16.93 -1.52
N LEU A 64 6.68 17.91 -0.62
CA LEU A 64 5.66 18.92 -0.35
C LEU A 64 5.30 19.71 -1.62
N GLY A 65 6.29 20.15 -2.39
CA GLY A 65 6.06 20.85 -3.66
C GLY A 65 5.33 19.98 -4.71
N HIS A 66 5.66 18.69 -4.77
CA HIS A 66 4.96 17.74 -5.65
C HIS A 66 3.48 17.57 -5.25
N ILE A 67 3.19 17.40 -3.96
CA ILE A 67 1.81 17.28 -3.46
C ILE A 67 1.03 18.57 -3.74
N ALA A 68 1.60 19.73 -3.44
CA ALA A 68 0.95 21.02 -3.65
C ALA A 68 0.63 21.28 -5.13
N SER A 69 1.56 20.94 -6.03
CA SER A 69 1.35 21.03 -7.49
C SER A 69 0.23 20.12 -7.97
N ARG A 70 0.07 18.94 -7.37
CA ARG A 70 -1.01 17.99 -7.69
C ARG A 70 -2.35 18.48 -7.16
N GLN A 71 -2.38 18.98 -5.92
CA GLN A 71 -3.57 19.50 -5.26
C GLN A 71 -4.13 20.74 -5.99
N SER A 72 -3.27 21.65 -6.45
CA SER A 72 -3.72 22.87 -7.17
C SER A 72 -4.38 22.57 -8.52
N ARG A 73 -4.14 21.39 -9.08
CA ARG A 73 -4.71 20.92 -10.35
C ARG A 73 -5.89 19.98 -10.17
N SER A 74 -6.31 19.75 -8.92
CA SER A 74 -7.42 18.87 -8.54
C SER A 74 -8.54 19.67 -7.93
N SER A 75 -9.79 19.34 -8.27
CA SER A 75 -10.97 19.90 -7.61
C SER A 75 -11.33 19.19 -6.29
N ALA A 76 -10.62 18.10 -5.96
CA ALA A 76 -10.81 17.29 -4.76
C ALA A 76 -9.48 17.09 -4.02
N GLU A 77 -9.56 16.72 -2.75
CA GLU A 77 -8.39 16.30 -1.95
C GLU A 77 -7.68 15.11 -2.59
N VAL A 78 -6.35 15.14 -2.56
CA VAL A 78 -5.51 14.04 -3.08
C VAL A 78 -5.26 13.00 -1.99
N SER A 79 -5.18 11.74 -2.39
CA SER A 79 -4.62 10.67 -1.57
C SER A 79 -3.13 10.50 -1.86
N ILE A 80 -2.37 10.14 -0.83
CA ILE A 80 -0.94 9.89 -0.92
C ILE A 80 -0.57 8.51 -0.37
N ALA A 81 0.55 7.97 -0.83
CA ALA A 81 1.20 6.79 -0.29
C ALA A 81 2.68 7.10 -0.04
N TRP A 82 3.22 6.70 1.09
CA TRP A 82 4.61 6.96 1.47
C TRP A 82 5.20 5.80 2.27
N LEU A 83 6.54 5.75 2.31
CA LEU A 83 7.30 4.90 3.23
C LEU A 83 7.71 5.73 4.43
N GLU A 84 7.53 5.17 5.61
CA GLU A 84 7.99 5.73 6.87
C GLU A 84 9.11 4.86 7.44
N ALA A 85 10.24 5.47 7.76
CA ALA A 85 11.41 4.82 8.32
C ALA A 85 12.03 5.72 9.40
N PRO A 86 12.91 5.20 10.28
CA PRO A 86 13.62 6.02 11.28
C PRO A 86 14.38 7.21 10.68
N GLU A 87 14.80 7.11 9.42
CA GLU A 87 15.56 8.13 8.71
C GLU A 87 14.66 9.22 8.07
N GLY A 88 13.34 9.03 8.04
CA GLY A 88 12.39 10.00 7.51
C GLY A 88 11.25 9.39 6.68
N SER A 89 10.47 10.25 6.02
CA SER A 89 9.34 9.84 5.18
C SER A 89 9.62 10.05 3.69
N GLN A 90 9.41 9.01 2.89
CA GLN A 90 9.58 9.08 1.43
C GLN A 90 8.24 8.94 0.72
N LEU A 91 7.81 10.03 0.06
CA LEU A 91 6.62 10.03 -0.78
C LEU A 91 6.79 9.09 -1.99
N LEU A 92 5.85 8.16 -2.16
CA LEU A 92 5.83 7.23 -3.30
C LEU A 92 4.86 7.68 -4.39
N LEU A 93 3.61 8.00 -4.00
CA LEU A 93 2.53 8.25 -4.93
C LEU A 93 1.61 9.36 -4.43
N VAL A 94 1.04 10.11 -5.38
CA VAL A 94 -0.03 11.09 -5.16
C VAL A 94 -1.11 10.84 -6.21
N ALA A 95 -2.37 10.70 -5.82
CA ALA A 95 -3.50 10.51 -6.72
C ALA A 95 -4.75 11.27 -6.30
N ASN A 96 -5.63 11.51 -7.27
CA ASN A 96 -6.98 12.01 -7.02
C ASN A 96 -7.96 10.87 -6.69
N GLN A 97 -7.48 9.61 -6.70
CA GLN A 97 -8.25 8.42 -6.35
C GLN A 97 -8.07 8.11 -4.87
N ASP A 98 -9.10 7.56 -4.23
CA ASP A 98 -9.03 7.16 -2.83
C ASP A 98 -8.26 5.84 -2.68
N TYR A 99 -7.01 5.93 -2.21
CA TYR A 99 -6.19 4.75 -1.94
C TYR A 99 -6.73 3.86 -0.83
N CYS A 100 -7.52 4.41 0.09
CA CYS A 100 -8.05 3.64 1.22
C CYS A 100 -9.08 2.59 0.78
N THR A 101 -9.68 2.76 -0.40
CA THR A 101 -10.57 1.74 -0.98
C THR A 101 -9.83 0.46 -1.43
N TRP A 102 -8.52 0.53 -1.65
CA TRP A 102 -7.70 -0.58 -2.16
C TRP A 102 -6.71 -1.13 -1.13
N GLN A 103 -6.79 -0.69 0.13
CA GLN A 103 -5.86 -1.12 1.15
C GLN A 103 -6.03 -2.64 1.44
N PRO A 104 -4.96 -3.45 1.33
CA PRO A 104 -5.03 -4.84 1.73
C PRO A 104 -5.18 -4.91 3.25
N THR A 105 -6.33 -5.39 3.71
CA THR A 105 -6.57 -5.66 5.13
C THR A 105 -5.86 -6.95 5.55
N GLU A 106 -5.44 -7.07 6.81
CA GLU A 106 -4.72 -8.25 7.34
C GLU A 106 -5.40 -9.60 7.03
N LYS A 107 -6.71 -9.60 6.76
CA LYS A 107 -7.49 -10.79 6.41
C LYS A 107 -7.10 -11.44 5.07
N ASN A 108 -6.25 -10.82 4.25
CA ASN A 108 -5.96 -11.29 2.89
C ASN A 108 -4.47 -11.61 2.62
N PHE A 109 -3.68 -11.95 3.65
CA PHE A 109 -2.33 -12.49 3.47
C PHE A 109 -2.27 -14.01 3.70
#